data_AF-A0A3B9BXF1-F1
#
_entry.id   AF-A0A3B9BXF1-F1
#
_cell.length_a   1.000
_cell.length_b   1.000
_cell.length_c   1.000
_cell.angle_alpha   90.00
_cell.angle_beta   90.00
_cell.angle_gamma   90.00
#
_symmetry.space_group_name_H-M   'P 1'
#
loop_
_entity.id
_entity.type
_entity.pdbx_description
1 polymer ?
#
loop_
_entity_poly.entity_id
_entity_poly.type
_entity_poly.pdbx_seq_one_letter_code
_entity_poly.pdbx_strand_id
1 'polypeptide(L)' 'MSLPEEVIINQIYLIRGQKVMLDKDLANLYNVTTGNLNKAGHRNIKRFPSDFMFQLNEQEFKNLI' A
#
# COMPACT_ATOMS: atom_id res chain seq x y z
N MET A 1 -7.03 4.92 -18.75
CA MET A 1 -5.55 4.83 -18.81
C MET A 1 -5.20 3.53 -18.12
N SER A 2 -4.82 2.48 -18.88
CA SER A 2 -4.39 1.21 -18.30
C SER A 2 -2.97 1.38 -17.80
N LEU A 3 -2.74 1.12 -16.52
CA LEU A 3 -1.39 1.08 -15.96
C LEU A 3 -0.65 -0.13 -16.53
N PRO A 4 0.65 -0.03 -16.84
CA PRO A 4 1.42 -1.18 -17.30
C PRO A 4 1.44 -2.25 -16.20
N GLU A 5 1.11 -3.48 -16.56
CA GLU A 5 1.02 -4.61 -15.63
C GLU A 5 2.33 -4.82 -14.85
N GLU A 6 3.46 -4.55 -15.50
CA GLU A 6 4.81 -4.57 -14.92
C GLU A 6 4.99 -3.62 -13.73
N VAL A 7 4.35 -2.44 -13.76
CA VAL A 7 4.44 -1.45 -12.68
C VAL A 7 3.74 -1.96 -11.42
N ILE A 8 2.62 -2.65 -11.60
CA ILE A 8 1.85 -3.25 -10.51
C ILE A 8 2.63 -4.42 -9.91
N ILE A 9 3.17 -5.31 -10.76
CA ILE A 9 3.91 -6.49 -10.31
C ILE A 9 5.17 -6.10 -9.51
N ASN A 10 5.91 -5.08 -9.94
CA ASN A 10 7.13 -4.63 -9.26
C ASN A 10 6.89 -3.92 -7.91
N GLN A 11 5.64 -3.64 -7.57
CA GLN A 11 5.24 -2.96 -6.33
C GLN A 11 4.51 -3.91 -5.35
N ILE A 12 4.50 -5.22 -5.63
CA ILE A 12 3.93 -6.24 -4.75
C ILE A 12 5.04 -6.88 -3.91
N TYR A 13 4.89 -6.79 -2.60
CA TYR A 13 5.75 -7.36 -1.59
C TYR A 13 5.08 -8.56 -0.92
N LEU A 14 5.87 -9.53 -0.45
CA LEU A 14 5.37 -10.65 0.35
C LEU A 14 5.65 -10.39 1.83
N ILE A 15 4.63 -9.96 2.58
CA ILE A 15 4.75 -9.63 4.01
C ILE A 15 3.75 -10.48 4.78
N ARG A 16 4.22 -11.18 5.82
CA ARG A 16 3.40 -12.14 6.61
C ARG A 16 2.68 -13.18 5.73
N GLY A 17 3.28 -13.56 4.60
CA GLY A 17 2.67 -14.50 3.63
C GLY A 17 1.57 -13.89 2.75
N GLN A 18 1.35 -12.57 2.82
CA GLN A 18 0.37 -11.86 2.02
C GLN A 18 1.05 -10.99 0.96
N LYS A 19 0.44 -10.91 -0.23
CA LYS A 19 0.84 -9.99 -1.29
C LYS A 19 0.31 -8.60 -0.95
N VAL A 20 1.20 -7.65 -0.72
CA VAL A 20 0.86 -6.29 -0.27
C VAL A 20 1.56 -5.23 -1.12
N MET A 21 0.95 -4.05 -1.24
CA MET A 21 1.54 -2.89 -1.88
C MET A 21 1.73 -1.80 -0.83
N LEU A 22 2.88 -1.11 -0.85
CA LEU A 22 3.13 -0.01 0.08
C LEU A 22 2.24 1.19 -0.23
N ASP A 23 1.93 1.99 0.78
CA ASP A 23 1.12 3.20 0.62
C ASP A 23 1.76 4.21 -0.34
N LYS A 24 3.10 4.31 -0.40
CA LYS A 24 3.82 5.15 -1.39
C LYS A 24 3.51 4.71 -2.83
N ASP A 25 3.48 3.40 -3.04
CA ASP A 25 3.36 2.77 -4.35
C ASP A 25 1.91 2.87 -4.83
N LEU A 26 0.98 2.61 -3.91
CA LEU A 26 -0.45 2.85 -4.10
C LEU A 26 -0.75 4.33 -4.37
N ALA A 27 -0.09 5.25 -3.67
CA ALA A 27 -0.24 6.69 -3.89
C ALA A 27 0.26 7.11 -5.28
N ASN A 28 1.41 6.60 -5.72
CA ASN A 28 1.92 6.80 -7.07
C ASN A 28 0.94 6.25 -8.13
N LEU A 29 0.38 5.06 -7.90
CA LEU A 29 -0.58 4.41 -8.79
C LEU A 29 -1.83 5.27 -9.03
N TYR A 30 -2.34 5.89 -7.97
CA TYR A 30 -3.49 6.80 -8.02
C TYR A 30 -3.09 8.25 -8.31
N ASN A 31 -1.81 8.53 -8.54
CA ASN A 31 -1.27 9.86 -8.80
C ASN A 31 -1.65 10.88 -7.71
N VAL A 32 -1.67 10.43 -6.45
CA VAL A 32 -1.94 11.21 -5.23
C VAL A 32 -0.71 11.20 -4.32
N THR A 33 -0.68 12.08 -3.32
CA THR A 33 0.35 12.01 -2.28
C THR A 33 0.00 10.93 -1.26
N THR A 34 1.01 10.28 -0.68
CA THR A 34 0.83 9.31 0.42
C THR A 34 0.05 9.91 1.58
N GLY A 35 0.28 11.20 1.90
CA GLY A 35 -0.48 11.91 2.92
C GLY A 35 -1.97 12.04 2.60
N ASN A 36 -2.34 12.31 1.33
CA ASN A 36 -3.74 12.37 0.92
C ASN A 36 -4.40 10.99 0.91
N LEU A 37 -3.68 9.96 0.46
CA LEU A 37 -4.12 8.58 0.53
C LEU A 37 -4.39 8.15 1.97
N ASN A 38 -3.45 8.43 2.89
CA ASN A 38 -3.59 8.11 4.30
C ASN A 38 -4.77 8.86 4.92
N LYS A 39 -4.95 10.16 4.64
CA LYS A 39 -6.13 10.92 5.08
C LYS A 39 -7.44 10.31 4.56
N ALA A 40 -7.49 9.90 3.30
CA ALA A 40 -8.66 9.27 2.70
C ALA A 40 -8.96 7.90 3.33
N GLY A 41 -7.93 7.09 3.60
CA GLY A 41 -8.03 5.81 4.31
C GLY A 41 -8.60 5.99 5.72
N HIS A 42 -8.06 6.93 6.50
CA HIS A 42 -8.55 7.22 7.85
C HIS A 42 -10.01 7.67 7.86
N ARG A 43 -10.41 8.54 6.92
CA ARG A 43 -11.82 8.98 6.79
C ARG A 43 -12.77 7.84 6.43
N ASN A 44 -12.28 6.84 5.71
CA ASN A 44 -13.05 5.73 5.20
C ASN A 44 -12.67 4.40 5.88
N ILE A 45 -12.17 4.42 7.11
CA ILE A 45 -11.66 3.21 7.79
C ILE A 45 -12.70 2.07 7.83
N LYS A 46 -13.99 2.39 7.87
CA LYS A 46 -15.10 1.41 7.80
C LYS A 46 -15.14 0.61 6.48
N ARG A 47 -14.50 1.11 5.42
CA ARG A 47 -14.35 0.43 4.12
C ARG A 47 -13.06 -0.38 4.01
N PHE A 48 -12.14 -0.22 4.97
CA PHE A 48 -10.85 -0.89 5.02
C PHE A 48 -10.81 -1.79 6.25
N PRO A 49 -11.37 -3.02 6.18
CA PRO A 49 -11.25 -3.98 7.26
C PRO A 49 -9.77 -4.29 7.54
N SER A 50 -9.49 -4.85 8.72
CA SER A 50 -8.13 -5.19 9.17
C SER A 50 -7.36 -6.13 8.24
N ASP A 51 -8.08 -6.84 7.36
CA ASP A 51 -7.49 -7.72 6.34
C ASP A 51 -7.07 -6.96 5.07
N PHE A 52 -7.43 -5.68 4.95
CA PHE A 52 -7.19 -4.85 3.75
C PHE A 52 -6.00 -3.91 3.91
N MET A 53 -5.73 -3.47 5.14
CA MET A 53 -4.56 -2.64 5.44
C MET A 53 -4.02 -2.98 6.83
N PHE A 54 -2.71 -3.00 6.96
CA PHE A 54 -2.03 -3.08 8.24
C PHE A 54 -0.78 -2.22 8.23
N GLN A 55 -0.40 -1.76 9.41
CA GLN A 55 0.86 -1.05 9.58
C GLN A 55 1.98 -2.05 9.77
N LEU A 56 3.07 -1.86 9.01
CA LEU A 56 4.30 -2.61 9.22
C LEU A 56 4.90 -2.28 10.57
N ASN A 57 5.45 -3.28 11.24
CA ASN A 57 6.33 -3.02 12.38
C ASN A 57 7.71 -2.54 11.89
N GLU A 58 8.53 -2.01 12.80
CA GLU A 58 9.85 -1.49 12.44
C GLU A 58 10.75 -2.52 11.74
N GLN A 59 10.65 -3.79 12.13
CA GLN A 59 11.51 -4.83 11.60
C GLN A 59 11.10 -5.25 10.19
N GLU A 60 9.79 -5.34 9.93
CA GLU A 60 9.23 -5.51 8.60
C GLU A 60 9.60 -4.35 7.68
N PHE A 61 9.54 -3.12 8.19
CA PHE A 61 9.95 -1.94 7.43
C PHE A 61 11.45 -1.96 7.11
N LYS A 62 12.31 -2.30 8.08
CA LYS A 62 13.76 -2.44 7.87
C LYS A 62 14.11 -3.51 6.84
N ASN A 63 13.34 -4.59 6.76
CA ASN A 63 13.56 -5.66 5.77
C ASN A 63 13.13 -5.27 4.35
N LEU A 64 12.47 -4.13 4.15
CA LEU A 64 12.06 -3.61 2.84
C LEU A 64 13.01 -2.55 2.26
N ILE A 65 13.94 -2.02 3.08
CA ILE A 65 14.86 -0.93 2.71
C ILE A 65 16.27 -1.48 2.52
#